data_AF-A0A3D3XW05-F1
#
_entry.id   AF-A0A3D3XW05-F1
#
_cell.length_a   1.000
_cell.length_b   1.000
_cell.length_c   1.000
_cell.angle_alpha   90.00
_cell.angle_beta   90.00
_cell.angle_gamma   90.00
#
_symmetry.space_group_name_H-M   'P 1'
#
loop_
_entity.id
_entity.type
_entity.pdbx_description
1 polymer ?
#
loop_
_entity_poly.entity_id
_entity_poly.type
_entity_poly.pdbx_seq_one_letter_code
_entity_poly.pdbx_strand_id
1 'polypeptide(L)'
;MVKRYRAHQNAIRASTKPPFRLDYFHQVDDPHSHLVALALRQIETTYPVDIQSHVVSPPDRMNAPEPDLLREYALRDAGQIAPHYGLIMDTREASATDIEQCEVELSSIPQDQFLDKATSFGALIETPKAEAATRTTSPPTREGNKLRRRLGHFSSATVCFEGNWYWGLDRLYLLESLLCELCDRPNDHLLFPRPKESGPEDASKLSLEIFPSLRSPYTAIGFDRAIALAKSTGVQLEIRPVLPMVMRGVPATMAKGRYIMTDTAREADAYGIPFGDLYDPIGAPVRRAYSLYPWARSMNREIEFLSSFLVNAFSRGVNAANNRGLRQIVEFAGLSWSEGKKHLDTNQWVAEIEENQRVLVDEQGLWGVPSFRLRNAEGNTFCTWGQDRIWLVAAEMKRLMGQ
;
A
#
# COMPACT_ATOMS: atom_id res chain seq x y z
N MET A 1 1.63 10.50 -15.96
CA MET A 1 1.05 10.89 -14.65
C MET A 1 2.06 11.66 -13.78
N VAL A 2 3.28 11.13 -13.60
CA VAL A 2 4.40 11.77 -12.85
C VAL A 2 4.64 13.24 -13.25
N LYS A 3 4.68 13.55 -14.56
CA LYS A 3 4.84 14.95 -15.03
C LYS A 3 3.80 15.92 -14.46
N ARG A 4 2.54 15.49 -14.34
CA ARG A 4 1.46 16.32 -13.78
C ARG A 4 1.65 16.50 -12.27
N TYR A 5 2.07 15.45 -11.57
CA TYR A 5 2.40 15.52 -10.15
C TYR A 5 3.53 16.53 -9.88
N ARG A 6 4.65 16.46 -10.61
CA ARG A 6 5.77 17.41 -10.47
C ARG A 6 5.35 18.86 -10.74
N ALA A 7 4.53 19.08 -11.78
CA ALA A 7 3.99 20.41 -12.06
C ALA A 7 3.11 20.95 -10.92
N HIS A 8 2.30 20.09 -10.31
CA HIS A 8 1.48 20.42 -9.13
C HIS A 8 2.35 20.77 -7.91
N GLN A 9 3.38 19.98 -7.63
CA GLN A 9 4.35 20.27 -6.56
C GLN A 9 5.07 21.62 -6.77
N ASN A 10 5.46 21.93 -8.00
CA ASN A 10 6.06 23.23 -8.32
C ASN A 10 5.09 24.41 -8.10
N ALA A 11 3.80 24.22 -8.39
CA ALA A 11 2.79 25.23 -8.12
C ALA A 11 2.65 25.49 -6.61
N ILE A 12 2.57 24.42 -5.81
CA ILE A 12 2.54 24.50 -4.33
C ILE A 12 3.74 25.29 -3.80
N ARG A 13 4.95 24.92 -4.23
CA ARG A 13 6.20 25.61 -3.84
C ARG A 13 6.19 27.10 -4.16
N ALA A 14 5.53 27.50 -5.25
CA ALA A 14 5.47 28.90 -5.67
C ALA A 14 4.44 29.73 -4.91
N SER A 15 3.33 29.13 -4.45
CA SER A 15 2.19 29.87 -3.91
C SER A 15 1.93 29.69 -2.41
N THR A 16 2.27 28.53 -1.85
CA THR A 16 1.84 28.16 -0.50
C THR A 16 2.70 28.85 0.56
N LYS A 17 2.05 29.35 1.62
CA LYS A 17 2.67 30.09 2.73
C LYS A 17 2.18 29.53 4.07
N PRO A 18 3.00 29.60 5.13
CA PRO A 18 2.58 29.15 6.45
C PRO A 18 1.49 30.07 7.06
N PRO A 19 0.65 29.54 7.98
CA PRO A 19 0.63 28.16 8.44
C PRO A 19 0.09 27.20 7.37
N PHE A 20 0.72 26.03 7.25
CA PHE A 20 0.34 25.02 6.26
C PHE A 20 -0.83 24.19 6.79
N ARG A 21 -2.02 24.44 6.24
CA ARG A 21 -3.24 23.74 6.66
C ARG A 21 -3.23 22.28 6.21
N LEU A 22 -3.27 21.36 7.17
CA LEU A 22 -3.38 19.92 6.96
C LEU A 22 -4.77 19.45 7.39
N ASP A 23 -5.53 18.79 6.53
CA ASP A 23 -6.77 18.12 6.94
C ASP A 23 -6.47 16.64 7.26
N TYR A 24 -6.52 16.26 8.54
CA TYR A 24 -6.27 14.90 9.01
C TYR A 24 -7.58 14.14 9.23
N PHE A 25 -7.69 12.92 8.70
CA PHE A 25 -8.88 12.08 8.83
C PHE A 25 -8.59 10.88 9.73
N HIS A 26 -9.14 10.92 10.94
CA HIS A 26 -8.88 9.97 12.02
C HIS A 26 -10.07 9.02 12.20
N GLN A 27 -9.80 7.72 12.23
CA GLN A 27 -10.76 6.72 12.69
C GLN A 27 -10.28 6.18 14.04
N VAL A 28 -11.19 6.16 15.02
CA VAL A 28 -10.88 5.83 16.43
C VAL A 28 -10.36 4.40 16.63
N ASP A 29 -10.91 3.44 15.90
CA ASP A 29 -10.58 2.02 15.98
C ASP A 29 -9.68 1.55 14.82
N ASP A 30 -8.94 2.48 14.20
CA ASP A 30 -7.92 2.19 13.20
C ASP A 30 -6.52 2.34 13.83
N PRO A 31 -5.77 1.24 14.00
CA PRO A 31 -4.41 1.29 14.55
C PRO A 31 -3.46 2.21 13.77
N HIS A 32 -3.62 2.34 12.45
CA HIS A 32 -2.82 3.29 11.67
C HIS A 32 -3.20 4.74 11.98
N SER A 33 -4.47 5.02 12.29
CA SER A 33 -4.90 6.35 12.71
C SER A 33 -4.25 6.72 14.04
N HIS A 34 -4.14 5.79 14.99
CA HIS A 34 -3.40 6.02 16.23
C HIS A 34 -1.92 6.38 15.97
N LEU A 35 -1.22 5.62 15.10
CA LEU A 35 0.16 5.92 14.74
C LEU A 35 0.34 7.29 14.06
N VAL A 36 -0.55 7.64 13.14
CA VAL A 36 -0.50 8.94 12.47
C VAL A 36 -0.78 10.07 13.47
N ALA A 37 -1.68 9.89 14.43
CA ALA A 37 -1.91 10.88 15.48
C ALA A 37 -0.65 11.11 16.34
N LEU A 38 0.08 10.05 16.71
CA LEU A 38 1.38 10.16 17.40
C LEU A 38 2.40 10.93 16.55
N ALA A 39 2.47 10.63 15.25
CA ALA A 39 3.38 11.29 14.33
C ALA A 39 3.04 12.77 14.13
N LEU A 40 1.76 13.10 14.01
CA LEU A 40 1.30 14.47 13.79
C LEU A 40 1.60 15.41 14.97
N ARG A 41 1.63 14.92 16.21
CA ARG A 41 2.10 15.72 17.37
C ARG A 41 3.55 16.19 17.21
N GLN A 42 4.41 15.33 16.67
CA GLN A 42 5.80 15.68 16.39
C GLN A 42 5.92 16.61 15.18
N ILE A 43 5.09 16.42 14.16
CA ILE A 43 5.04 17.29 12.98
C ILE A 43 4.56 18.71 13.36
N GLU A 44 3.52 18.84 14.18
CA GLU A 44 2.98 20.13 14.64
C GLU A 44 3.99 20.97 15.42
N THR A 45 4.86 20.30 16.19
CA THR A 45 5.93 20.99 16.94
C THR A 45 7.16 21.33 16.09
N THR A 46 7.31 20.69 14.92
CA THR A 46 8.52 20.82 14.07
C THR A 46 8.30 21.74 12.87
N TYR A 47 7.10 21.74 12.29
CA TYR A 47 6.73 22.49 11.09
C TYR A 47 5.61 23.50 11.42
N PRO A 48 5.53 24.64 10.71
CA PRO A 48 4.48 25.64 10.92
C PRO A 48 3.17 25.18 10.24
N VAL A 49 2.58 24.10 10.74
CA VAL A 49 1.35 23.50 10.23
C VAL A 49 0.15 23.91 11.09
N ASP A 50 -1.03 23.92 10.48
CA ASP A 50 -2.33 24.04 11.15
C ASP A 50 -3.12 22.76 10.88
N ILE A 51 -3.19 21.86 11.87
CA ILE A 51 -3.79 20.53 11.69
C ILE A 51 -5.27 20.58 12.06
N GLN A 52 -6.11 20.43 11.03
CA GLN A 52 -7.56 20.31 11.16
C GLN A 52 -7.93 18.83 11.14
N SER A 53 -8.25 18.28 12.30
CA SER A 53 -8.57 16.88 12.50
C SER A 53 -10.08 16.62 12.39
N HIS A 54 -10.42 15.58 11.62
CA HIS A 54 -11.78 15.18 11.31
C HIS A 54 -11.97 13.72 11.67
N VAL A 55 -12.94 13.44 12.56
CA VAL A 55 -13.33 12.06 12.86
C VAL A 55 -14.06 11.47 11.65
N VAL A 56 -13.70 10.25 11.26
CA VAL A 56 -14.30 9.53 10.13
C VAL A 56 -14.62 8.08 10.49
N SER A 57 -15.61 7.53 9.79
CA SER A 57 -15.94 6.12 9.89
C SER A 57 -15.02 5.27 9.01
N PRO A 58 -15.01 3.93 9.22
CA PRO A 58 -14.41 2.99 8.29
C PRO A 58 -14.86 3.19 6.84
N PRO A 59 -14.02 2.81 5.86
CA PRO A 59 -14.43 2.74 4.47
C PRO A 59 -15.64 1.81 4.30
N ASP A 60 -16.50 2.11 3.33
CA ASP A 60 -17.61 1.24 2.96
C ASP A 60 -17.11 -0.10 2.34
N ARG A 61 -18.02 -1.08 2.25
CA ARG A 61 -17.72 -2.40 1.66
C ARG A 61 -17.27 -2.34 0.19
N MET A 62 -17.58 -1.26 -0.53
CA MET A 62 -17.11 -1.09 -1.92
C MET A 62 -15.62 -0.77 -1.96
N ASN A 63 -15.11 -0.06 -0.96
CA ASN A 63 -13.71 0.32 -0.85
C ASN A 63 -12.89 -0.67 0.02
N ALA A 64 -13.53 -1.34 0.98
CA ALA A 64 -12.98 -2.40 1.83
C ALA A 64 -13.90 -3.65 1.80
N PRO A 65 -13.76 -4.53 0.81
CA PRO A 65 -14.67 -5.69 0.63
C PRO A 65 -14.59 -6.71 1.77
N GLU A 66 -13.42 -6.83 2.41
CA GLU A 66 -13.14 -7.75 3.50
C GLU A 66 -12.79 -6.96 4.78
N PRO A 67 -13.77 -6.34 5.45
CA PRO A 67 -13.51 -5.42 6.56
C PRO A 67 -12.88 -6.10 7.79
N ASP A 68 -13.22 -7.36 8.04
CA ASP A 68 -12.67 -8.10 9.19
C ASP A 68 -11.21 -8.49 8.97
N LEU A 69 -10.88 -9.01 7.79
CA LEU A 69 -9.48 -9.26 7.39
C LEU A 69 -8.66 -7.96 7.39
N LEU A 70 -9.26 -6.84 6.93
CA LEU A 70 -8.60 -5.53 6.97
C LEU A 70 -8.29 -5.08 8.39
N ARG A 71 -9.23 -5.26 9.33
CA ARG A 71 -9.03 -4.88 10.73
C ARG A 71 -7.91 -5.71 11.39
N GLU A 72 -7.95 -7.03 11.20
CA GLU A 72 -6.92 -7.94 11.74
C GLU A 72 -5.54 -7.63 11.16
N TYR A 73 -5.47 -7.40 9.85
CA TYR A 73 -4.24 -6.99 9.18
C TYR A 73 -3.73 -5.65 9.70
N ALA A 74 -4.59 -4.63 9.81
CA ALA A 74 -4.18 -3.29 10.23
C ALA A 74 -3.57 -3.28 11.63
N LEU A 75 -4.12 -4.08 12.57
CA LEU A 75 -3.55 -4.21 13.91
C LEU A 75 -2.16 -4.84 13.88
N ARG A 76 -2.01 -5.95 13.16
CA ARG A 76 -0.72 -6.64 13.01
C ARG A 76 0.31 -5.73 12.33
N ASP A 77 -0.06 -5.11 11.22
CA ASP A 77 0.80 -4.28 10.40
C ASP A 77 1.24 -3.01 11.14
N ALA A 78 0.32 -2.29 11.77
CA ALA A 78 0.64 -1.13 12.59
C ALA A 78 1.63 -1.47 13.72
N GLY A 79 1.40 -2.60 14.42
CA GLY A 79 2.32 -3.09 15.45
C GLY A 79 3.70 -3.46 14.92
N GLN A 80 3.78 -4.00 13.71
CA GLN A 80 5.05 -4.34 13.05
C GLN A 80 5.82 -3.11 12.60
N ILE A 81 5.15 -2.07 12.07
CA ILE A 81 5.85 -0.89 11.54
C ILE A 81 6.22 0.13 12.61
N ALA A 82 5.46 0.26 13.70
CA ALA A 82 5.64 1.33 14.68
C ALA A 82 7.07 1.43 15.25
N PRO A 83 7.74 0.33 15.65
CA PRO A 83 9.11 0.40 16.17
C PRO A 83 10.12 0.92 15.14
N HIS A 84 9.89 0.70 13.84
CA HIS A 84 10.76 1.18 12.77
C HIS A 84 10.65 2.68 12.52
N TYR A 85 9.60 3.31 13.05
CA TYR A 85 9.41 4.76 13.06
C TYR A 85 9.66 5.37 14.45
N GLY A 86 10.24 4.61 15.39
CA GLY A 86 10.49 5.09 16.76
C GLY A 86 9.21 5.35 17.57
N LEU A 87 8.09 4.76 17.16
CA LEU A 87 6.80 4.90 17.84
C LEU A 87 6.49 3.64 18.67
N ILE A 88 5.80 3.85 19.78
CA ILE A 88 5.24 2.78 20.61
C ILE A 88 3.74 2.76 20.37
N MET A 89 3.21 1.58 20.06
CA MET A 89 1.77 1.38 19.86
C MET A 89 1.18 0.67 21.06
N ASP A 90 0.69 1.45 22.02
CA ASP A 90 -0.03 0.90 23.16
C ASP A 90 -1.40 0.39 22.71
N THR A 91 -1.75 -0.84 23.07
CA THR A 91 -3.05 -1.43 22.71
C THR A 91 -4.00 -1.46 23.90
N ARG A 92 -5.28 -1.20 23.66
CA ARG A 92 -6.33 -1.26 24.67
C ARG A 92 -7.54 -2.02 24.14
N GLU A 93 -7.99 -3.03 24.88
CA GLU A 93 -9.26 -3.67 24.58
C GLU A 93 -10.42 -2.69 24.79
N ALA A 94 -11.40 -2.72 23.88
CA ALA A 94 -12.52 -1.80 23.86
C ALA A 94 -13.78 -2.50 23.34
N SER A 95 -14.92 -2.27 24.00
CA SER A 95 -16.22 -2.64 23.45
C SER A 95 -16.63 -1.68 22.33
N ALA A 96 -17.67 -2.05 21.55
CA ALA A 96 -18.26 -1.14 20.58
C ALA A 96 -18.74 0.18 21.22
N THR A 97 -19.24 0.12 22.46
CA THR A 97 -19.65 1.29 23.25
C THR A 97 -18.46 2.17 23.63
N ASP A 98 -17.32 1.58 23.99
CA ASP A 98 -16.10 2.34 24.29
C ASP A 98 -15.59 3.09 23.06
N ILE A 99 -15.64 2.45 21.88
CA ILE A 99 -15.26 3.06 20.61
C ILE A 99 -16.21 4.23 20.28
N GLU A 100 -17.52 4.04 20.42
CA GLU A 100 -18.51 5.11 20.22
C GLU A 100 -18.28 6.29 21.16
N GLN A 101 -17.98 6.02 22.44
CA GLN A 101 -17.69 7.05 23.42
C GLN A 101 -16.42 7.85 23.07
N CYS A 102 -15.36 7.17 22.61
CA CYS A 102 -14.14 7.81 22.13
C CYS A 102 -14.40 8.67 20.88
N GLU A 103 -15.25 8.20 19.96
CA GLU A 103 -15.66 8.94 18.76
C GLU A 103 -16.41 10.23 19.11
N VAL A 104 -17.36 10.16 20.06
CA VAL A 104 -18.12 11.32 20.56
C VAL A 104 -17.20 12.31 21.27
N GLU A 105 -16.25 11.80 22.07
CA GLU A 105 -15.29 12.63 22.79
C GLU A 105 -14.40 13.42 21.82
N LEU A 106 -13.75 12.76 20.85
CA LEU A 106 -12.93 13.44 19.83
C LEU A 106 -13.71 14.44 18.99
N SER A 107 -14.98 14.15 18.75
CA SER A 107 -15.85 15.01 17.96
C SER A 107 -16.27 16.29 18.69
N SER A 108 -16.09 16.35 20.01
CA SER A 108 -16.57 17.43 20.88
C SER A 108 -15.46 18.31 21.46
N ILE A 109 -14.20 17.86 21.37
CA ILE A 109 -13.06 18.60 21.89
C ILE A 109 -12.56 19.69 20.93
N PRO A 110 -11.89 20.73 21.45
CA PRO A 110 -11.15 21.69 20.64
C PRO A 110 -10.06 21.03 19.76
N GLN A 111 -9.79 21.63 18.60
CA GLN A 111 -8.82 21.10 17.62
C GLN A 111 -7.40 21.00 18.17
N ASP A 112 -6.98 21.96 18.99
CA ASP A 112 -5.67 21.99 19.66
C ASP A 112 -5.50 20.89 20.72
N GLN A 113 -6.57 20.21 21.13
CA GLN A 113 -6.54 19.08 22.05
C GLN A 113 -6.73 17.74 21.33
N PHE A 114 -7.03 17.76 20.02
CA PHE A 114 -7.46 16.57 19.29
C PHE A 114 -6.41 15.46 19.31
N LEU A 115 -5.17 15.78 18.93
CA LEU A 115 -4.10 14.78 18.79
C LEU A 115 -3.69 14.21 20.15
N ASP A 116 -3.60 15.06 21.18
CA ASP A 116 -3.32 14.62 22.56
C ASP A 116 -4.40 13.65 23.04
N LYS A 117 -5.68 13.97 22.82
CA LYS A 117 -6.78 13.09 23.20
C LYS A 117 -6.77 11.78 22.40
N ALA A 118 -6.62 11.85 21.08
CA ALA A 118 -6.62 10.67 20.20
C ALA A 118 -5.49 9.69 20.56
N THR A 119 -4.30 10.22 20.90
CA THR A 119 -3.17 9.39 21.32
C THR A 119 -3.35 8.80 22.72
N SER A 120 -4.08 9.48 23.62
CA SER A 120 -4.35 8.98 24.98
C SER A 120 -5.20 7.70 25.04
N PHE A 121 -5.91 7.35 23.97
CA PHE A 121 -6.75 6.15 23.93
C PHE A 121 -5.96 4.85 23.72
N GLY A 122 -4.75 4.94 23.15
CA GLY A 122 -4.08 3.77 22.55
C GLY A 122 -4.75 3.31 21.25
N ALA A 123 -4.20 2.28 20.64
CA ALA A 123 -4.84 1.53 19.55
C ALA A 123 -5.94 0.63 20.14
N LEU A 124 -7.20 0.94 19.83
CA LEU A 124 -8.34 0.21 20.35
C LEU A 124 -8.52 -1.14 19.63
N ILE A 125 -8.66 -2.22 20.40
CA ILE A 125 -8.91 -3.58 19.92
C ILE A 125 -10.33 -3.97 20.33
N GLU A 126 -11.22 -4.13 19.34
CA GLU A 126 -12.65 -4.41 19.58
C GLU A 126 -12.91 -5.82 20.17
N THR A 127 -13.61 -5.90 21.31
CA THR A 127 -14.00 -7.16 21.99
C THR A 127 -15.49 -7.18 22.42
N PRO A 128 -16.20 -8.33 22.31
CA PRO A 128 -16.08 -9.37 21.28
C PRO A 128 -16.53 -8.84 19.91
N LYS A 129 -16.18 -9.55 18.82
CA LYS A 129 -16.63 -9.23 17.44
C LYS A 129 -18.16 -9.25 17.38
N ALA A 130 -18.82 -8.13 17.66
CA ALA A 130 -20.26 -8.00 17.44
C ALA A 130 -20.51 -8.11 15.94
N GLU A 131 -21.58 -8.83 15.55
CA GLU A 131 -22.15 -8.71 14.20
C GLU A 131 -22.29 -7.23 13.92
N ALA A 132 -21.60 -6.74 12.88
CA ALA A 132 -21.45 -5.33 12.53
C ALA A 132 -22.68 -4.50 12.93
N ALA A 133 -22.70 -4.03 14.18
CA ALA A 133 -23.75 -3.18 14.65
C ALA A 133 -23.65 -1.96 13.75
N THR A 134 -24.77 -1.54 13.17
CA THR A 134 -24.84 -0.29 12.44
C THR A 134 -24.49 0.82 13.42
N ARG A 135 -23.19 1.09 13.59
CA ARG A 135 -22.67 2.14 14.46
C ARG A 135 -23.26 3.42 13.94
N THR A 136 -24.04 4.07 14.77
CA THR A 136 -24.68 5.32 14.37
C THR A 136 -23.60 6.39 14.38
N THR A 137 -23.03 6.68 13.20
CA THR A 137 -21.99 7.72 13.09
C THR A 137 -22.50 9.03 13.67
N SER A 138 -21.72 9.67 14.53
CA SER A 138 -22.07 10.98 15.11
C SER A 138 -22.25 12.05 14.02
N PRO A 139 -22.99 13.16 14.26
CA PRO A 139 -23.06 14.24 13.28
C PRO A 139 -21.70 14.78 12.82
N PRO A 140 -20.71 15.01 13.71
CA PRO A 140 -19.35 15.38 13.30
C PRO A 140 -18.67 14.33 12.43
N THR A 141 -18.80 13.04 12.75
CA THR A 141 -18.26 11.95 11.91
C THR A 141 -18.90 11.93 10.52
N ARG A 142 -20.20 12.26 10.40
CA ARG A 142 -20.86 12.40 9.09
C ARG A 142 -20.30 13.56 8.28
N GLU A 143 -20.00 14.69 8.91
CA GLU A 143 -19.36 15.83 8.24
C GLU A 143 -17.91 15.53 7.85
N GLY A 144 -17.12 14.88 8.71
CA GLY A 144 -15.78 14.40 8.38
C GLY A 144 -15.80 13.44 7.18
N ASN A 145 -16.75 12.50 7.18
CA ASN A 145 -16.98 11.59 6.05
C ASN A 145 -17.36 12.31 4.76
N LYS A 146 -18.21 13.34 4.84
CA LYS A 146 -18.64 14.15 3.70
C LYS A 146 -17.48 14.98 3.16
N LEU A 147 -16.65 15.56 4.03
CA LEU A 147 -15.44 16.27 3.66
C LEU A 147 -14.44 15.34 2.98
N ARG A 148 -14.14 14.19 3.58
CA ARG A 148 -13.25 13.15 3.02
C ARG A 148 -13.68 12.74 1.61
N ARG A 149 -14.97 12.48 1.41
CA ARG A 149 -15.54 12.16 0.08
C ARG A 149 -15.43 13.32 -0.89
N ARG A 150 -15.72 14.55 -0.45
CA ARG A 150 -15.62 15.77 -1.28
C ARG A 150 -14.18 15.99 -1.77
N LEU A 151 -13.19 15.73 -0.92
CA LEU A 151 -11.77 15.83 -1.26
C LEU A 151 -11.26 14.61 -2.06
N GLY A 152 -12.09 13.58 -2.26
CA GLY A 152 -11.82 12.47 -3.17
C GLY A 152 -11.11 11.26 -2.55
N HIS A 153 -11.23 11.04 -1.24
CA HIS A 153 -10.69 9.83 -0.58
C HIS A 153 -11.78 9.08 0.20
N PHE A 154 -11.38 7.96 0.80
CA PHE A 154 -12.26 6.94 1.37
C PHE A 154 -11.66 6.25 2.60
N SER A 155 -10.34 6.37 2.83
CA SER A 155 -9.65 5.69 3.94
C SER A 155 -9.50 6.63 5.14
N SER A 156 -9.17 6.06 6.30
CA SER A 156 -8.73 6.77 7.52
C SER A 156 -7.19 6.89 7.51
N ALA A 157 -6.61 7.31 8.64
CA ALA A 157 -5.17 7.47 8.82
C ALA A 157 -4.50 8.30 7.72
N THR A 158 -5.19 9.29 7.18
CA THR A 158 -4.73 10.00 5.97
C THR A 158 -4.77 11.50 6.17
N VAL A 159 -3.73 12.17 5.71
CA VAL A 159 -3.61 13.63 5.72
C VAL A 159 -3.84 14.16 4.31
N CYS A 160 -4.62 15.22 4.16
CA CYS A 160 -4.73 15.97 2.92
C CYS A 160 -3.95 17.28 3.05
N PHE A 161 -3.06 17.55 2.10
CA PHE A 161 -2.35 18.82 2.00
C PHE A 161 -2.19 19.23 0.55
N GLU A 162 -2.70 20.42 0.21
CA GLU A 162 -2.63 21.01 -1.12
C GLU A 162 -3.10 20.02 -2.22
N GLY A 163 -4.20 19.32 -1.96
CA GLY A 163 -4.79 18.34 -2.88
C GLY A 163 -4.05 17.00 -3.02
N ASN A 164 -2.99 16.77 -2.25
CA ASN A 164 -2.30 15.49 -2.16
C ASN A 164 -2.72 14.76 -0.88
N TRP A 165 -2.74 13.42 -0.94
CA TRP A 165 -3.16 12.54 0.16
C TRP A 165 -1.98 11.75 0.70
N TYR A 166 -1.76 11.74 2.01
CA TYR A 166 -0.64 11.09 2.66
C TYR A 166 -1.20 10.06 3.65
N TRP A 167 -1.34 8.83 3.17
CA TRP A 167 -1.88 7.73 3.96
C TRP A 167 -0.82 7.09 4.86
N GLY A 168 -1.20 6.84 6.11
CA GLY A 168 -0.38 6.17 7.12
C GLY A 168 0.93 6.91 7.41
N LEU A 169 1.80 6.23 8.16
CA LEU A 169 3.20 6.65 8.29
C LEU A 169 3.93 6.58 6.94
N ASP A 170 3.49 5.67 6.07
CA ASP A 170 4.16 5.30 4.81
C ASP A 170 4.23 6.41 3.76
N ARG A 171 3.43 7.47 3.91
CA ARG A 171 3.47 8.65 3.04
C ARG A 171 3.91 9.91 3.77
N LEU A 172 4.15 9.88 5.08
CA LEU A 172 4.60 11.08 5.81
C LEU A 172 5.94 11.60 5.30
N TYR A 173 6.84 10.72 4.88
CA TYR A 173 8.11 11.14 4.28
C TYR A 173 7.91 12.04 3.03
N LEU A 174 6.85 11.83 2.23
CA LEU A 174 6.50 12.72 1.10
C LEU A 174 5.93 14.05 1.59
N LEU A 175 5.12 14.03 2.65
CA LEU A 175 4.56 15.25 3.24
C LEU A 175 5.69 16.11 3.80
N GLU A 176 6.54 15.51 4.62
CA GLU A 176 7.67 16.18 5.25
C GLU A 176 8.70 16.66 4.22
N SER A 177 8.98 15.89 3.17
CA SER A 177 9.85 16.35 2.07
C SER A 177 9.34 17.68 1.48
N LEU A 178 8.04 17.79 1.23
CA LEU A 178 7.43 19.01 0.72
C LEU A 178 7.43 20.13 1.77
N LEU A 179 7.12 19.82 3.03
CA LEU A 179 7.16 20.81 4.12
C LEU A 179 8.58 21.36 4.34
N CYS A 180 9.61 20.51 4.28
CA CYS A 180 11.00 20.91 4.34
C CYS A 180 11.33 21.91 3.23
N GLU A 181 10.99 21.59 1.98
CA GLU A 181 11.19 22.50 0.86
C GLU A 181 10.43 23.83 1.03
N LEU A 182 9.18 23.80 1.50
CA LEU A 182 8.39 25.01 1.74
C LEU A 182 8.92 25.87 2.90
N CYS A 183 9.65 25.28 3.83
CA CYS A 183 10.27 25.96 4.98
C CYS A 183 11.75 26.31 4.76
N ASP A 184 12.32 26.03 3.57
CA ASP A 184 13.76 26.11 3.31
C ASP A 184 14.60 25.29 4.33
N ARG A 185 14.08 24.13 4.76
CA ARG A 185 14.75 23.19 5.68
C ARG A 185 15.41 22.04 4.92
N PRO A 186 16.56 21.53 5.41
CA PRO A 186 17.20 20.34 4.85
C PRO A 186 16.31 19.09 4.88
N ASN A 187 16.29 18.32 3.79
CA ASN A 187 15.46 17.13 3.62
C ASN A 187 16.09 15.85 4.22
N ASP A 188 17.27 15.93 4.82
CA ASP A 188 17.95 14.83 5.53
C ASP A 188 17.53 14.73 7.01
N HIS A 189 16.65 15.60 7.49
CA HIS A 189 16.14 15.65 8.87
C HIS A 189 14.64 15.34 8.98
N LEU A 190 14.10 14.47 8.11
CA LEU A 190 12.72 14.00 8.23
C LEU A 190 12.51 13.30 9.58
N LEU A 191 11.37 13.56 10.24
CA LEU A 191 10.98 12.88 11.47
C LEU A 191 10.59 11.43 11.19
N PHE A 192 9.86 11.21 10.09
CA PHE A 192 9.37 9.90 9.65
C PHE A 192 9.91 9.56 8.25
N PRO A 193 11.23 9.37 8.10
CA PRO A 193 11.81 8.94 6.84
C PRO A 193 11.34 7.53 6.51
N ARG A 194 11.21 7.23 5.21
CA ARG A 194 10.95 5.85 4.79
C ARG A 194 12.12 4.94 5.22
N PRO A 195 11.85 3.79 5.87
CA PRO A 195 12.90 2.81 6.15
C PRO A 195 13.57 2.26 4.88
N LYS A 196 14.86 1.93 4.99
CA LYS A 196 15.66 1.44 3.85
C LYS A 196 15.38 -0.03 3.56
N GLU A 197 15.40 -0.38 2.28
CA GLU A 197 15.26 -1.75 1.78
C GLU A 197 16.60 -2.49 1.81
N SER A 198 17.17 -2.64 3.01
CA SER A 198 18.46 -3.30 3.21
C SER A 198 18.24 -4.59 3.99
N GLY A 199 18.40 -5.73 3.32
CA GLY A 199 18.39 -7.05 3.94
C GLY A 199 19.77 -7.43 4.54
N PRO A 200 19.89 -8.64 5.13
CA PRO A 200 21.17 -9.18 5.58
C PRO A 200 22.06 -9.56 4.38
N GLU A 201 23.36 -9.76 4.62
CA GLU A 201 24.30 -10.21 3.57
C GLU A 201 23.96 -11.60 3.00
N ASP A 202 23.43 -12.49 3.83
CA ASP A 202 23.00 -13.84 3.45
C ASP A 202 21.69 -14.22 4.17
N ALA A 203 20.67 -14.51 3.37
CA ALA A 203 19.36 -15.02 3.76
C ALA A 203 19.02 -16.33 3.03
N SER A 204 20.01 -17.06 2.52
CA SER A 204 19.84 -18.29 1.73
C SER A 204 19.13 -19.43 2.47
N LYS A 205 19.07 -19.36 3.81
CA LYS A 205 18.31 -20.27 4.68
C LYS A 205 16.83 -19.91 4.81
N LEU A 206 16.42 -18.77 4.29
CA LEU A 206 15.04 -18.31 4.27
C LEU A 206 14.44 -18.57 2.88
N SER A 207 13.12 -18.65 2.82
CA SER A 207 12.36 -18.61 1.56
C SER A 207 11.43 -17.41 1.54
N LEU A 208 11.38 -16.72 0.40
CA LEU A 208 10.50 -15.58 0.14
C LEU A 208 9.56 -15.93 -1.00
N GLU A 209 8.27 -15.97 -0.73
CA GLU A 209 7.24 -15.96 -1.76
C GLU A 209 6.79 -14.53 -2.06
N ILE A 210 6.66 -14.20 -3.34
CA ILE A 210 6.06 -12.94 -3.81
C ILE A 210 4.75 -13.25 -4.53
N PHE A 211 3.69 -12.55 -4.15
CA PHE A 211 2.36 -12.65 -4.76
C PHE A 211 2.04 -11.42 -5.62
N PRO A 212 2.52 -11.33 -6.87
CA PRO A 212 2.25 -10.22 -7.76
C PRO A 212 0.89 -10.35 -8.46
N SER A 213 0.38 -9.24 -8.99
CA SER A 213 -0.68 -9.27 -10.00
C SER A 213 -0.37 -8.30 -11.14
N LEU A 214 -0.57 -8.78 -12.38
CA LEU A 214 -0.26 -8.03 -13.60
C LEU A 214 -1.09 -6.75 -13.82
N ARG A 215 -2.13 -6.52 -13.02
CA ARG A 215 -2.96 -5.31 -13.06
C ARG A 215 -2.74 -4.38 -11.86
N SER A 216 -1.83 -4.72 -10.94
CA SER A 216 -1.60 -3.89 -9.76
C SER A 216 -0.53 -2.83 -10.05
N PRO A 217 -0.88 -1.53 -9.97
CA PRO A 217 0.09 -0.45 -10.14
C PRO A 217 1.15 -0.47 -9.02
N TYR A 218 0.79 -0.87 -7.80
CA TYR A 218 1.77 -1.08 -6.72
C TYR A 218 2.70 -2.27 -6.99
N THR A 219 2.20 -3.35 -7.64
CA THR A 219 3.09 -4.42 -8.10
C THR A 219 4.05 -3.89 -9.16
N ALA A 220 3.60 -3.03 -10.08
CA ALA A 220 4.45 -2.47 -11.13
C ALA A 220 5.63 -1.66 -10.60
N ILE A 221 5.47 -0.97 -9.46
CA ILE A 221 6.57 -0.18 -8.84
C ILE A 221 7.33 -0.93 -7.74
N GLY A 222 6.86 -2.11 -7.34
CA GLY A 222 7.42 -2.90 -6.24
C GLY A 222 8.07 -4.22 -6.67
N PHE A 223 7.65 -4.80 -7.81
CA PHE A 223 8.09 -6.15 -8.20
C PHE A 223 9.61 -6.24 -8.38
N ASP A 224 10.19 -5.43 -9.26
CA ASP A 224 11.63 -5.47 -9.52
C ASP A 224 12.48 -5.09 -8.30
N ARG A 225 11.95 -4.24 -7.41
CA ARG A 225 12.56 -3.91 -6.11
C ARG A 225 12.60 -5.11 -5.18
N ALA A 226 11.51 -5.87 -5.06
CA ALA A 226 11.48 -7.09 -4.28
C ALA A 226 12.38 -8.19 -4.87
N ILE A 227 12.47 -8.29 -6.20
CA ILE A 227 13.43 -9.17 -6.89
C ILE A 227 14.88 -8.74 -6.58
N ALA A 228 15.17 -7.44 -6.60
CA ALA A 228 16.50 -6.92 -6.28
C ALA A 228 16.89 -7.23 -4.83
N LEU A 229 15.97 -7.04 -3.88
CA LEU A 229 16.16 -7.45 -2.48
C LEU A 229 16.49 -8.95 -2.43
N ALA A 230 15.67 -9.80 -3.04
CA ALA A 230 15.88 -11.25 -3.01
C ALA A 230 17.24 -11.68 -3.59
N LYS A 231 17.64 -11.07 -4.72
CA LYS A 231 18.96 -11.31 -5.33
C LYS A 231 20.11 -10.86 -4.43
N SER A 232 19.97 -9.70 -3.79
CA SER A 232 21.03 -9.12 -2.94
C SER A 232 21.26 -9.90 -1.65
N THR A 233 20.23 -10.59 -1.14
CA THR A 233 20.31 -11.37 0.10
C THR A 233 20.50 -12.87 -0.16
N GLY A 234 20.32 -13.33 -1.39
CA GLY A 234 20.40 -14.77 -1.71
C GLY A 234 19.23 -15.61 -1.16
N VAL A 235 18.13 -14.98 -0.70
CA VAL A 235 16.94 -15.70 -0.23
C VAL A 235 16.36 -16.62 -1.32
N GLN A 236 15.85 -17.78 -0.94
CA GLN A 236 15.20 -18.69 -1.89
C GLN A 236 13.87 -18.08 -2.34
N LEU A 237 13.80 -17.69 -3.61
CA LEU A 237 12.67 -16.93 -4.15
C LEU A 237 11.66 -17.85 -4.86
N GLU A 238 10.37 -17.66 -4.56
CA GLU A 238 9.26 -18.28 -5.29
C GLU A 238 8.26 -17.20 -5.74
N ILE A 239 7.89 -17.22 -7.02
CA ILE A 239 6.90 -16.29 -7.57
C ILE A 239 5.54 -16.97 -7.67
N ARG A 240 4.53 -16.38 -7.04
CA ARG A 240 3.17 -16.91 -6.91
C ARG A 240 2.13 -15.92 -7.43
N PRO A 241 2.02 -15.71 -8.77
CA PRO A 241 1.12 -14.70 -9.30
C PRO A 241 -0.34 -15.04 -8.97
N VAL A 242 -1.16 -13.99 -8.81
CA VAL A 242 -2.60 -14.11 -8.52
C VAL A 242 -3.44 -13.24 -9.47
N LEU A 243 -4.73 -13.57 -9.59
CA LEU A 243 -5.66 -12.77 -10.38
C LEU A 243 -5.96 -11.41 -9.71
N PRO A 244 -6.12 -10.34 -10.51
CA PRO A 244 -6.52 -9.03 -10.00
C PRO A 244 -7.81 -9.08 -9.20
N MET A 245 -7.90 -8.35 -8.08
CA MET A 245 -9.10 -8.28 -7.23
C MET A 245 -10.39 -7.95 -7.99
N VAL A 246 -10.33 -7.05 -8.96
CA VAL A 246 -11.52 -6.67 -9.75
C VAL A 246 -12.05 -7.84 -10.59
N MET A 247 -11.15 -8.72 -11.02
CA MET A 247 -11.52 -9.96 -11.72
C MET A 247 -12.02 -11.04 -10.75
N ARG A 248 -11.95 -10.81 -9.44
CA ARG A 248 -12.49 -11.63 -8.36
C ARG A 248 -13.83 -11.11 -7.81
N GLY A 249 -14.45 -10.14 -8.50
CA GLY A 249 -15.75 -9.58 -8.12
C GLY A 249 -15.69 -8.36 -7.17
N VAL A 250 -14.48 -7.90 -6.80
CA VAL A 250 -14.33 -6.70 -5.96
C VAL A 250 -14.61 -5.43 -6.78
N PRO A 251 -15.54 -4.57 -6.35
CA PRO A 251 -15.85 -3.34 -7.07
C PRO A 251 -14.66 -2.38 -7.21
N ALA A 252 -14.54 -1.74 -8.37
CA ALA A 252 -13.58 -0.68 -8.62
C ALA A 252 -14.29 0.68 -8.57
N THR A 253 -14.25 1.37 -7.42
CA THR A 253 -14.79 2.73 -7.32
C THR A 253 -13.86 3.74 -8.00
N MET A 254 -14.43 4.80 -8.58
CA MET A 254 -13.64 5.86 -9.24
C MET A 254 -12.69 6.57 -8.26
N ALA A 255 -13.15 6.82 -7.02
CA ALA A 255 -12.32 7.44 -5.99
C ALA A 255 -11.10 6.57 -5.63
N LYS A 256 -11.32 5.27 -5.42
CA LYS A 256 -10.24 4.30 -5.13
C LYS A 256 -9.26 4.19 -6.28
N GLY A 257 -9.76 4.07 -7.52
CA GLY A 257 -8.93 4.03 -8.71
C GLY A 257 -8.08 5.29 -8.87
N ARG A 258 -8.67 6.48 -8.71
CA ARG A 258 -7.94 7.75 -8.82
C ARG A 258 -6.84 7.85 -7.76
N TYR A 259 -7.16 7.61 -6.48
CA TYR A 259 -6.19 7.67 -5.40
C TYR A 259 -5.02 6.72 -5.64
N ILE A 260 -5.29 5.42 -5.88
CA ILE A 260 -4.25 4.40 -6.09
C ILE A 260 -3.31 4.81 -7.22
N MET A 261 -3.83 5.28 -8.34
CA MET A 261 -3.01 5.65 -9.50
C MET A 261 -2.17 6.91 -9.23
N THR A 262 -2.75 7.92 -8.57
CA THR A 262 -1.99 9.13 -8.21
C THR A 262 -0.95 8.87 -7.13
N ASP A 263 -1.26 8.04 -6.13
CA ASP A 263 -0.34 7.64 -5.07
C ASP A 263 0.82 6.81 -5.64
N THR A 264 0.51 5.80 -6.47
CA THR A 264 1.54 5.01 -7.15
C THR A 264 2.47 5.90 -7.99
N ALA A 265 1.93 6.90 -8.69
CA ALA A 265 2.75 7.82 -9.46
C ALA A 265 3.71 8.65 -8.60
N ARG A 266 3.32 9.00 -7.37
CA ARG A 266 4.15 9.76 -6.43
C ARG A 266 5.25 8.88 -5.84
N GLU A 267 4.90 7.68 -5.44
CA GLU A 267 5.86 6.67 -4.98
C GLU A 267 6.86 6.34 -6.09
N ALA A 268 6.39 6.11 -7.33
CA ALA A 268 7.25 5.88 -8.49
C ALA A 268 8.24 7.02 -8.71
N ASP A 269 7.78 8.27 -8.60
CA ASP A 269 8.65 9.45 -8.71
C ASP A 269 9.73 9.46 -7.63
N ALA A 270 9.36 9.18 -6.38
CA ALA A 270 10.28 9.12 -5.25
C ALA A 270 11.30 7.98 -5.35
N TYR A 271 10.93 6.84 -5.94
CA TYR A 271 11.86 5.74 -6.23
C TYR A 271 12.65 5.91 -7.54
N GLY A 272 12.36 6.95 -8.35
CA GLY A 272 12.96 7.12 -9.67
C GLY A 272 12.51 6.07 -10.70
N ILE A 273 11.34 5.46 -10.50
CA ILE A 273 10.78 4.42 -11.35
C ILE A 273 9.90 5.05 -12.45
N PRO A 274 10.11 4.71 -13.73
CA PRO A 274 9.23 5.13 -14.82
C PRO A 274 7.78 4.69 -14.61
N PHE A 275 6.84 5.64 -14.66
CA PHE A 275 5.41 5.36 -14.48
C PHE A 275 4.51 6.40 -15.15
N GLY A 276 3.37 5.94 -15.68
CA GLY A 276 2.23 6.80 -15.95
C GLY A 276 1.95 7.12 -17.41
N ASP A 277 2.51 6.37 -18.35
CA ASP A 277 1.90 6.10 -19.66
C ASP A 277 1.26 4.71 -19.59
N LEU A 278 -0.07 4.69 -19.46
CA LEU A 278 -0.79 3.57 -18.87
C LEU A 278 -1.70 2.88 -19.87
N TYR A 279 -1.68 1.56 -19.80
CA TYR A 279 -2.70 0.69 -20.33
C TYR A 279 -3.23 -0.17 -19.17
N ASP A 280 -4.54 -0.11 -18.88
CA ASP A 280 -5.16 -0.99 -17.88
C ASP A 280 -5.40 -2.38 -18.50
N PRO A 281 -4.69 -3.44 -18.05
CA PRO A 281 -4.75 -4.75 -18.68
C PRO A 281 -5.93 -5.62 -18.19
N ILE A 282 -6.95 -5.03 -17.56
CA ILE A 282 -8.05 -5.76 -16.94
C ILE A 282 -8.73 -6.77 -17.89
N GLY A 283 -9.03 -7.96 -17.35
CA GLY A 283 -9.82 -8.97 -18.04
C GLY A 283 -8.98 -9.87 -18.95
N ALA A 284 -9.28 -9.85 -20.25
CA ALA A 284 -8.63 -10.71 -21.22
C ALA A 284 -7.09 -10.52 -21.25
N PRO A 285 -6.51 -9.30 -21.30
CA PRO A 285 -5.06 -9.14 -21.39
C PRO A 285 -4.29 -9.88 -20.28
N VAL A 286 -4.74 -9.79 -19.03
CA VAL A 286 -4.14 -10.53 -17.90
C VAL A 286 -4.24 -12.05 -18.09
N ARG A 287 -5.42 -12.58 -18.48
CA ARG A 287 -5.58 -14.03 -18.71
C ARG A 287 -4.68 -14.54 -19.83
N ARG A 288 -4.60 -13.78 -20.92
CA ARG A 288 -3.73 -14.09 -22.05
C ARG A 288 -2.26 -14.07 -21.65
N ALA A 289 -1.85 -13.10 -20.82
CA ALA A 289 -0.49 -13.07 -20.28
C ALA A 289 -0.21 -14.27 -19.36
N TYR A 290 -1.13 -14.64 -18.47
CA TYR A 290 -0.95 -15.82 -17.62
C TYR A 290 -0.92 -17.13 -18.40
N SER A 291 -1.57 -17.24 -19.56
CA SER A 291 -1.39 -18.41 -20.43
C SER A 291 0.05 -18.61 -20.93
N LEU A 292 0.84 -17.53 -20.99
CA LEU A 292 2.25 -17.59 -21.36
C LEU A 292 3.17 -17.86 -20.15
N TYR A 293 2.69 -17.70 -18.91
CA TYR A 293 3.51 -17.79 -17.71
C TYR A 293 4.17 -19.17 -17.52
N PRO A 294 3.45 -20.32 -17.62
CA PRO A 294 4.08 -21.64 -17.51
C PRO A 294 5.20 -21.87 -18.54
N TRP A 295 5.03 -21.35 -19.75
CA TRP A 295 6.05 -21.41 -20.80
C TRP A 295 7.23 -20.49 -20.52
N ALA A 296 6.99 -19.25 -20.09
CA ALA A 296 8.08 -18.35 -19.69
C ALA A 296 8.91 -18.98 -18.55
N ARG A 297 8.26 -19.65 -17.60
CA ARG A 297 8.91 -20.39 -16.52
C ARG A 297 9.71 -21.59 -17.02
N SER A 298 9.20 -22.37 -17.98
CA SER A 298 9.98 -23.49 -18.54
C SER A 298 11.25 -23.03 -19.29
N MET A 299 11.33 -21.73 -19.61
CA MET A 299 12.51 -21.07 -20.15
C MET A 299 13.37 -20.37 -19.08
N ASN A 300 13.05 -20.52 -17.78
CA ASN A 300 13.64 -19.80 -16.64
C ASN A 300 13.62 -18.26 -16.80
N ARG A 301 12.52 -17.72 -17.33
CA ARG A 301 12.33 -16.28 -17.58
C ARG A 301 10.97 -15.74 -17.15
N GLU A 302 10.37 -16.37 -16.16
CA GLU A 302 9.11 -15.93 -15.58
C GLU A 302 9.22 -14.56 -14.92
N ILE A 303 10.34 -14.25 -14.27
CA ILE A 303 10.58 -12.94 -13.63
C ILE A 303 10.66 -11.85 -14.70
N GLU A 304 11.49 -12.05 -15.74
CA GLU A 304 11.66 -11.12 -16.86
C GLU A 304 10.33 -10.91 -17.60
N PHE A 305 9.53 -11.97 -17.76
CA PHE A 305 8.22 -11.89 -18.39
C PHE A 305 7.24 -11.04 -17.58
N LEU A 306 7.12 -11.28 -16.27
CA LEU A 306 6.23 -10.50 -15.40
C LEU A 306 6.68 -9.05 -15.29
N SER A 307 7.99 -8.80 -15.10
CA SER A 307 8.58 -7.46 -15.10
C SER A 307 8.29 -6.73 -16.42
N SER A 308 8.56 -7.39 -17.56
CA SER A 308 8.26 -6.85 -18.88
C SER A 308 6.80 -6.46 -19.04
N PHE A 309 5.88 -7.31 -18.61
CA PHE A 309 4.45 -7.02 -18.69
C PHE A 309 4.10 -5.76 -17.89
N LEU A 310 4.56 -5.68 -16.64
CA LEU A 310 4.31 -4.55 -15.74
C LEU A 310 4.87 -3.25 -16.30
N VAL A 311 6.13 -3.24 -16.75
CA VAL A 311 6.78 -2.06 -17.35
C VAL A 311 6.04 -1.60 -18.61
N ASN A 312 5.69 -2.53 -19.49
CA ASN A 312 5.01 -2.19 -20.74
C ASN A 312 3.58 -1.66 -20.51
N ALA A 313 2.85 -2.21 -19.53
CA ALA A 313 1.51 -1.76 -19.19
C ALA A 313 1.49 -0.42 -18.42
N PHE A 314 2.37 -0.25 -17.43
CA PHE A 314 2.32 0.88 -16.49
C PHE A 314 3.29 2.04 -16.80
N SER A 315 4.24 1.85 -17.70
CA SER A 315 5.19 2.90 -18.09
C SER A 315 5.25 3.19 -19.59
N ARG A 316 4.77 2.30 -20.45
CA ARG A 316 4.93 2.43 -21.91
C ARG A 316 3.61 2.39 -22.68
N GLY A 317 2.46 2.35 -21.99
CA GLY A 317 1.13 2.36 -22.60
C GLY A 317 0.87 1.22 -23.59
N VAL A 318 1.58 0.09 -23.51
CA VAL A 318 1.45 -0.99 -24.48
C VAL A 318 0.11 -1.70 -24.31
N ASN A 319 -0.69 -1.68 -25.36
CA ASN A 319 -1.98 -2.34 -25.40
C ASN A 319 -1.85 -3.87 -25.43
N ALA A 320 -1.93 -4.51 -24.26
CA ALA A 320 -1.82 -5.95 -24.07
C ALA A 320 -3.08 -6.76 -24.48
N ALA A 321 -4.16 -6.13 -24.96
CA ALA A 321 -5.33 -6.88 -25.46
C ALA A 321 -5.10 -7.58 -26.80
N ASN A 322 -4.10 -7.17 -27.57
CA ASN A 322 -3.85 -7.69 -28.92
C ASN A 322 -2.47 -8.35 -29.05
N ASN A 323 -2.32 -9.17 -30.09
CA ASN A 323 -1.08 -9.92 -30.35
C ASN A 323 0.13 -9.00 -30.60
N ARG A 324 -0.07 -7.79 -31.12
CA ARG A 324 1.03 -6.83 -31.34
C ARG A 324 1.60 -6.31 -30.02
N GLY A 325 0.76 -6.05 -29.02
CA GLY A 325 1.22 -5.64 -27.69
C GLY A 325 1.83 -6.80 -26.92
N LEU A 326 1.19 -7.97 -26.93
CA LEU A 326 1.75 -9.18 -26.30
C LEU A 326 3.09 -9.57 -26.90
N ARG A 327 3.25 -9.44 -28.23
CA ARG A 327 4.54 -9.61 -28.90
C ARG A 327 5.61 -8.69 -28.32
N GLN A 328 5.33 -7.39 -28.18
CA GLN A 328 6.28 -6.44 -27.60
C GLN A 328 6.68 -6.83 -26.17
N ILE A 329 5.71 -7.26 -25.36
CA ILE A 329 5.96 -7.71 -23.97
C ILE A 329 6.85 -8.96 -23.95
N VAL A 330 6.53 -9.96 -24.77
CA VAL A 330 7.30 -11.21 -24.86
C VAL A 330 8.72 -10.93 -25.35
N GLU A 331 8.88 -10.17 -26.43
CA GLU A 331 10.20 -9.83 -26.99
C GLU A 331 11.02 -8.94 -26.03
N PHE A 332 10.37 -8.04 -25.28
CA PHE A 332 11.06 -7.21 -24.28
C PHE A 332 11.55 -8.03 -23.07
N ALA A 333 10.91 -9.17 -22.76
CA ALA A 333 11.40 -10.16 -21.80
C ALA A 333 12.52 -11.06 -22.38
N GLY A 334 13.00 -10.78 -23.59
CA GLY A 334 13.97 -11.58 -24.32
C GLY A 334 13.41 -12.89 -24.89
N LEU A 335 12.10 -13.12 -24.80
CA LEU A 335 11.41 -14.33 -25.24
C LEU A 335 11.00 -14.28 -26.72
N SER A 336 10.95 -15.45 -27.37
CA SER A 336 10.54 -15.55 -28.77
C SER A 336 9.03 -15.52 -28.90
N TRP A 337 8.49 -14.52 -29.59
CA TRP A 337 7.06 -14.47 -29.88
C TRP A 337 6.57 -15.65 -30.72
N SER A 338 7.38 -16.17 -31.65
CA SER A 338 6.97 -17.30 -32.50
C SER A 338 6.74 -18.58 -31.68
N GLU A 339 7.53 -18.77 -30.62
CA GLU A 339 7.37 -19.87 -29.67
C GLU A 339 6.25 -19.59 -28.67
N GLY A 340 6.24 -18.41 -28.03
CA GLY A 340 5.23 -18.05 -27.03
C GLY A 340 3.80 -18.10 -27.56
N LYS A 341 3.59 -17.66 -28.80
CA LYS A 341 2.30 -17.76 -29.51
C LYS A 341 1.68 -19.17 -29.44
N LYS A 342 2.49 -20.24 -29.40
CA LYS A 342 2.01 -21.64 -29.37
C LYS A 342 1.38 -22.01 -28.02
N HIS A 343 1.69 -21.25 -26.96
CA HIS A 343 1.19 -21.46 -25.60
C HIS A 343 0.10 -20.45 -25.21
N LEU A 344 -0.16 -19.48 -26.07
CA LEU A 344 -1.14 -18.42 -25.84
C LEU A 344 -2.57 -18.99 -25.77
N ASP A 345 -3.38 -18.41 -24.89
CA ASP A 345 -4.80 -18.75 -24.70
C ASP A 345 -5.05 -20.20 -24.21
N THR A 346 -4.00 -20.87 -23.69
CA THR A 346 -4.11 -22.16 -22.98
C THR A 346 -4.60 -21.98 -21.54
N ASN A 347 -5.07 -23.05 -20.91
CA ASN A 347 -5.58 -23.07 -19.52
C ASN A 347 -4.60 -23.69 -18.50
N GLN A 348 -3.37 -24.02 -18.90
CA GLN A 348 -2.39 -24.71 -18.03
C GLN A 348 -2.01 -23.90 -16.78
N TRP A 349 -2.26 -22.59 -16.79
CA TRP A 349 -1.98 -21.67 -15.69
C TRP A 349 -3.09 -21.62 -14.63
N VAL A 350 -4.32 -22.02 -14.96
CA VAL A 350 -5.51 -21.70 -14.16
C VAL A 350 -5.41 -22.27 -12.75
N ALA A 351 -5.17 -23.59 -12.63
CA ALA A 351 -5.11 -24.27 -11.34
C ALA A 351 -3.99 -23.71 -10.43
N GLU A 352 -2.84 -23.36 -11.00
CA GLU A 352 -1.73 -22.77 -10.25
C GLU A 352 -2.09 -21.38 -9.70
N ILE A 353 -2.69 -20.52 -10.52
CA ILE A 353 -3.05 -19.16 -10.11
C ILE A 353 -4.21 -19.17 -9.11
N GLU A 354 -5.17 -20.09 -9.25
CA GLU A 354 -6.24 -20.31 -8.26
C GLU A 354 -5.68 -20.79 -6.92
N GLU A 355 -4.74 -21.74 -6.93
CA GLU A 355 -4.09 -22.21 -5.71
C GLU A 355 -3.26 -21.11 -5.04
N ASN A 356 -2.50 -20.32 -5.81
CA ASN A 356 -1.77 -19.16 -5.27
C ASN A 356 -2.70 -18.15 -4.60
N GLN A 357 -3.90 -17.96 -5.16
CA GLN A 357 -4.91 -17.09 -4.58
C GLN A 357 -5.50 -17.66 -3.29
N ARG A 358 -5.78 -18.97 -3.26
CA ARG A 358 -6.23 -19.68 -2.05
C ARG A 358 -5.20 -19.54 -0.93
N VAL A 359 -3.92 -19.80 -1.22
CA VAL A 359 -2.81 -19.63 -0.29
C VAL A 359 -2.73 -18.19 0.26
N LEU A 360 -2.85 -17.19 -0.61
CA LEU A 360 -2.80 -15.78 -0.20
C LEU A 360 -3.91 -15.43 0.80
N VAL A 361 -5.14 -15.89 0.55
CA VAL A 361 -6.31 -15.58 1.40
C VAL A 361 -6.33 -16.45 2.64
N ASP A 362 -6.38 -17.77 2.46
CA ASP A 362 -6.71 -18.71 3.52
C ASP A 362 -5.53 -18.96 4.47
N GLU A 363 -4.30 -18.91 3.97
CA GLU A 363 -3.11 -19.20 4.78
C GLU A 363 -2.39 -17.94 5.30
N GLN A 364 -2.54 -16.78 4.64
CA GLN A 364 -1.85 -15.55 5.03
C GLN A 364 -2.78 -14.48 5.61
N GLY A 365 -4.10 -14.63 5.44
CA GLY A 365 -5.08 -13.60 5.79
C GLY A 365 -4.94 -12.34 4.95
N LEU A 366 -4.44 -12.46 3.71
CA LEU A 366 -4.19 -11.32 2.81
C LEU A 366 -5.07 -11.42 1.57
N TRP A 367 -5.46 -10.28 1.00
CA TRP A 367 -6.27 -10.23 -0.21
C TRP A 367 -5.67 -9.34 -1.30
N GLY A 368 -4.77 -8.44 -0.93
CA GLY A 368 -4.13 -7.47 -1.81
C GLY A 368 -2.80 -7.97 -2.39
N VAL A 369 -2.23 -7.18 -3.31
CA VAL A 369 -0.93 -7.44 -3.95
C VAL A 369 -0.14 -6.13 -4.19
N PRO A 370 1.20 -6.16 -4.24
CA PRO A 370 2.04 -7.33 -3.99
C PRO A 370 2.00 -7.73 -2.50
N SER A 371 2.00 -9.02 -2.24
CA SER A 371 2.09 -9.57 -0.88
C SER A 371 3.31 -10.48 -0.78
N PHE A 372 3.80 -10.67 0.43
CA PHE A 372 5.04 -11.37 0.71
C PHE A 372 4.85 -12.35 1.84
N ARG A 373 5.40 -13.57 1.68
CA ARG A 373 5.52 -14.56 2.75
C ARG A 373 6.96 -14.99 2.89
N LEU A 374 7.56 -14.69 4.03
CA LEU A 374 8.90 -15.11 4.41
C LEU A 374 8.80 -16.31 5.34
N ARG A 375 9.66 -17.32 5.14
CA ARG A 375 9.74 -18.49 6.02
C ARG A 375 11.16 -18.84 6.40
N ASN A 376 11.34 -19.27 7.64
CA ASN A 376 12.58 -19.88 8.11
C ASN A 376 12.54 -21.42 7.98
N ALA A 377 13.68 -22.07 8.27
CA ALA A 377 13.81 -23.52 8.25
C ALA A 377 12.94 -24.26 9.29
N GLU A 378 12.48 -23.57 10.33
CA GLU A 378 11.62 -24.10 11.40
C GLU A 378 10.13 -24.05 11.03
N GLY A 379 9.79 -23.46 9.87
CA GLY A 379 8.42 -23.30 9.41
C GLY A 379 7.70 -22.06 9.95
N ASN A 380 8.39 -21.20 10.72
CA ASN A 380 7.83 -19.91 11.15
C ASN A 380 7.61 -19.01 9.93
N THR A 381 6.43 -18.37 9.87
CA THR A 381 6.03 -17.54 8.74
C THR A 381 5.84 -16.08 9.16
N PHE A 382 6.30 -15.18 8.30
CA PHE A 382 6.01 -13.75 8.36
C PHE A 382 5.31 -13.35 7.07
N CYS A 383 4.18 -12.65 7.16
CA CYS A 383 3.41 -12.21 6.00
C CYS A 383 3.12 -10.71 6.07
N THR A 384 3.24 -10.01 4.94
CA THR A 384 2.95 -8.58 4.83
C THR A 384 2.44 -8.22 3.43
N TRP A 385 1.74 -7.09 3.30
CA TRP A 385 1.10 -6.64 2.07
C TRP A 385 1.49 -5.19 1.73
N GLY A 386 1.86 -4.95 0.48
CA GLY A 386 2.14 -3.62 -0.06
C GLY A 386 3.60 -3.46 -0.52
N GLN A 387 3.80 -2.69 -1.58
CA GLN A 387 5.16 -2.35 -2.06
C GLN A 387 5.96 -1.54 -1.03
N ASP A 388 5.24 -0.85 -0.14
CA ASP A 388 5.71 -0.10 1.02
C ASP A 388 5.96 -1.01 2.24
N ARG A 389 6.03 -2.33 2.06
CA ARG A 389 6.47 -3.30 3.08
C ARG A 389 7.68 -4.12 2.64
N ILE A 390 8.27 -3.83 1.48
CA ILE A 390 9.51 -4.50 1.03
C ILE A 390 10.66 -4.25 2.04
N TRP A 391 10.76 -3.03 2.60
CA TRP A 391 11.70 -2.75 3.68
C TRP A 391 11.43 -3.57 4.95
N LEU A 392 10.16 -3.89 5.25
CA LEU A 392 9.79 -4.68 6.42
C LEU A 392 10.15 -6.16 6.21
N VAL A 393 9.99 -6.67 4.98
CA VAL A 393 10.53 -8.00 4.60
C VAL A 393 12.04 -8.05 4.83
N ALA A 394 12.77 -7.00 4.43
CA ALA A 394 14.22 -6.92 4.64
C ALA A 394 14.60 -6.86 6.13
N ALA A 395 13.86 -6.11 6.94
CA ALA A 395 14.04 -6.05 8.39
C ALA A 395 13.75 -7.39 9.06
N GLU A 396 12.70 -8.09 8.63
CA GLU A 396 12.37 -9.41 9.17
C GLU A 396 13.42 -10.47 8.81
N MET A 397 14.00 -10.40 7.60
CA MET A 397 15.14 -11.26 7.25
C MET A 397 16.31 -11.06 8.21
N LYS A 398 16.65 -9.80 8.55
CA LYS A 398 17.70 -9.49 9.54
C LYS A 398 17.37 -10.08 10.91
N ARG A 399 16.14 -9.86 11.39
CA ARG A 399 15.67 -10.39 12.67
C ARG A 399 15.78 -11.91 12.74
N LEU A 400 15.33 -12.62 11.69
CA LEU A 400 15.40 -14.08 11.63
C LEU A 400 16.84 -14.62 11.49
N MET A 401 17.77 -13.81 10.98
CA MET A 401 19.20 -14.12 10.89
C MET A 401 20.01 -13.64 12.09
N GLY A 402 19.37 -13.04 13.09
CA GLY A 402 20.03 -12.53 14.30
C GLY A 402 20.92 -11.31 14.06
N GLN A 403 20.57 -10.49 13.06
CA GLN A 403 21.28 -9.26 12.67
C GLN A 403 20.51 -7.99 13.02
#